data_AF-A0A9D3Q2W7-F1
#
_entry.id   AF-A0A9D3Q2W7-F1
#
_cell.length_a   1.000
_cell.length_b   1.000
_cell.length_c   1.000
_cell.angle_alpha   90.00
_cell.angle_beta   90.00
_cell.angle_gamma   90.00
#
_symmetry.space_group_name_H-M   'P 1'
#
loop_
_entity.id
_entity.type
_entity.pdbx_description
1 polymer ?
#
loop_
_entity_poly.entity_id
_entity_poly.type
_entity_poly.pdbx_seq_one_letter_code
_entity_poly.pdbx_strand_id
1 'polypeptide(L)'
;MSPPTRMGLLDSRTNFLQLGASMAAFRRTLACVGLLSRNTAGALTSSRSTRQRLGKLPVVMRSNWISLSVGGGLCSIPFSQQVENLSHEALIRRASSLVTDSANTYLSQTTLALVDSLTQYSKALHTLIALQKRYLNSIGKLTPAEEDSIWQVIIGQRVEVSDRLEECKRFESNWLNAINVCELAAEAAYNAGVEAASITTRNNLQVAQSQVEQMRQLSLEAERKLAETKAEEIQRMAEYASTMDKMAEEVPEAYLRED
;
A
#
# COMPACT_ATOMS: atom_id res chain seq x y z
N MET A 1 36.62 5.84 -10.55
CA MET A 1 36.08 6.85 -11.48
C MET A 1 34.70 6.40 -11.92
N SER A 2 33.71 7.25 -11.67
CA SER A 2 32.34 7.31 -12.22
C SER A 2 31.32 6.19 -11.93
N PRO A 3 30.16 6.51 -11.31
CA PRO A 3 29.01 5.61 -11.14
C PRO A 3 27.99 5.79 -12.29
N PRO A 4 27.04 4.85 -12.49
CA PRO A 4 25.92 5.07 -13.40
C PRO A 4 24.82 5.89 -12.71
N THR A 5 24.45 6.97 -13.40
CA THR A 5 23.50 8.02 -13.02
C THR A 5 22.06 7.49 -12.94
N ARG A 6 21.43 7.57 -11.76
CA ARG A 6 19.98 7.49 -11.60
C ARG A 6 19.33 8.72 -12.22
N MET A 7 18.67 8.54 -13.37
CA MET A 7 17.76 9.55 -13.93
C MET A 7 16.41 8.87 -14.18
N GLY A 8 15.38 9.32 -13.48
CA GLY A 8 14.02 8.80 -13.62
C GLY A 8 13.22 8.74 -12.31
N LEU A 9 13.13 9.86 -11.56
CA LEU A 9 12.30 9.93 -10.35
C LEU A 9 11.41 11.18 -10.30
N LEU A 10 10.99 11.69 -11.46
CA LEU A 10 10.01 12.78 -11.54
C LEU A 10 8.91 12.54 -12.60
N ASP A 11 9.01 11.47 -13.39
CA ASP A 11 8.10 11.21 -14.52
C ASP A 11 6.82 10.42 -14.14
N SER A 12 6.71 9.99 -12.87
CA SER A 12 5.56 9.22 -12.39
C SER A 12 4.42 10.10 -11.85
N ARG A 13 4.69 11.38 -11.59
CA ARG A 13 3.75 12.29 -10.90
C ARG A 13 2.82 13.05 -11.85
N THR A 14 3.18 13.17 -13.12
CA THR A 14 2.43 13.91 -14.16
C THR A 14 1.46 13.04 -14.95
N ASN A 15 1.62 11.71 -14.93
CA ASN A 15 0.79 10.79 -15.71
C ASN A 15 -0.54 10.40 -15.02
N PHE A 16 -0.71 10.65 -13.72
CA PHE A 16 -1.91 10.23 -12.97
C PHE A 16 -3.03 11.30 -12.92
N LEU A 17 -2.68 12.57 -13.15
CA LEU A 17 -3.62 13.69 -13.13
C LEU A 17 -4.26 13.97 -14.50
N GLN A 18 -3.81 13.31 -15.57
CA GLN A 18 -4.29 13.53 -16.93
C GLN A 18 -5.52 12.69 -17.32
N LEU A 19 -6.04 11.89 -16.38
CA LEU A 19 -7.31 11.15 -16.56
C LEU A 19 -8.44 11.68 -15.64
N GLY A 20 -8.42 12.97 -15.32
CA GLY A 20 -9.56 13.70 -14.74
C GLY A 20 -10.64 14.01 -15.78
N ALA A 21 -11.01 13.02 -16.59
CA ALA A 21 -12.00 13.16 -17.65
C ALA A 21 -13.38 12.71 -17.14
N SER A 22 -14.39 13.58 -17.28
CA SER A 22 -15.80 13.23 -17.16
C SER A 22 -16.11 11.95 -17.96
N MET A 23 -17.06 11.11 -17.52
CA MET A 23 -17.49 9.95 -18.29
C MET A 23 -17.93 10.31 -19.72
N ALA A 24 -18.43 11.53 -19.93
CA ALA A 24 -18.73 12.07 -21.26
C ALA A 24 -17.47 12.22 -22.13
N ALA A 25 -16.33 12.57 -21.53
CA ALA A 25 -15.03 12.63 -22.21
C ALA A 25 -14.45 11.22 -22.42
N PHE A 26 -14.59 10.27 -21.49
CA PHE A 26 -14.17 8.88 -21.70
C PHE A 26 -14.95 8.19 -22.84
N ARG A 27 -16.27 8.38 -22.91
CA ARG A 27 -17.12 7.93 -24.04
C ARG A 27 -16.68 8.55 -25.37
N ARG A 28 -16.35 9.85 -25.39
CA ARG A 28 -15.83 10.54 -26.59
C ARG A 28 -14.42 10.09 -26.96
N THR A 29 -13.55 9.79 -26.00
CA THR A 29 -12.19 9.33 -26.27
C THR A 29 -12.22 7.91 -26.87
N LEU A 30 -13.12 7.03 -26.42
CA LEU A 30 -13.31 5.71 -27.04
C LEU A 30 -13.95 5.77 -28.44
N ALA A 31 -14.83 6.75 -28.70
CA ALA A 31 -15.37 7.02 -30.04
C ALA A 31 -14.33 7.68 -30.99
N CYS A 32 -13.18 8.12 -30.47
CA CYS A 32 -12.16 8.83 -31.25
C CYS A 32 -10.77 8.18 -31.21
N VAL A 33 -10.63 6.90 -30.84
CA VAL A 33 -9.33 6.20 -30.95
C VAL A 33 -9.08 5.78 -32.40
N GLY A 34 -8.75 6.80 -33.18
CA GLY A 34 -8.35 6.72 -34.56
C GLY A 34 -8.06 8.13 -35.02
N LEU A 35 -7.11 8.82 -34.38
CA LEU A 35 -6.20 9.81 -34.98
C LEU A 35 -5.48 10.69 -33.93
N LEU A 36 -4.16 10.80 -34.15
CA LEU A 36 -3.24 11.91 -33.83
C LEU A 36 -2.45 11.93 -32.51
N SER A 37 -1.16 11.65 -32.71
CA SER A 37 -0.02 12.26 -32.04
C SER A 37 0.16 13.75 -32.43
N ARG A 38 0.42 14.63 -31.46
CA ARG A 38 1.50 15.66 -31.40
C ARG A 38 1.21 16.79 -30.39
N ASN A 39 2.21 17.00 -29.53
CA ASN A 39 2.66 18.15 -28.75
C ASN A 39 1.86 19.48 -28.71
N THR A 40 1.85 20.12 -27.53
CA THR A 40 2.48 21.44 -27.30
C THR A 40 2.72 21.70 -25.80
N ALA A 41 3.77 22.46 -25.53
CA ALA A 41 4.22 22.92 -24.22
C ALA A 41 3.44 24.16 -23.74
N GLY A 42 3.37 24.38 -22.42
CA GLY A 42 2.84 25.59 -21.80
C GLY A 42 2.96 25.55 -20.27
N ALA A 43 3.35 26.67 -19.68
CA ALA A 43 4.04 26.76 -18.40
C ALA A 43 3.16 27.04 -17.17
N LEU A 44 3.70 26.66 -16.01
CA LEU A 44 3.63 27.22 -14.63
C LEU A 44 2.39 28.01 -14.16
N THR A 45 1.90 27.70 -12.96
CA THR A 45 1.88 28.61 -11.77
C THR A 45 1.38 27.90 -10.51
N SER A 46 1.53 28.61 -9.40
CA SER A 46 1.75 28.25 -7.99
C SER A 46 0.57 27.77 -7.12
N SER A 47 0.95 26.98 -6.10
CA SER A 47 0.53 26.98 -4.69
C SER A 47 -0.97 26.90 -4.32
N ARG A 48 -1.32 25.97 -3.43
CA ARG A 48 -1.73 26.29 -2.05
C ARG A 48 -1.91 25.05 -1.16
N SER A 49 -1.79 25.36 0.13
CA SER A 49 -1.59 24.52 1.30
C SER A 49 -2.88 23.99 1.93
N THR A 50 -2.73 22.86 2.64
CA THR A 50 -3.44 22.41 3.86
C THR A 50 -4.95 22.26 3.88
N ARG A 51 -5.43 21.08 4.30
CA ARG A 51 -6.07 20.93 5.63
C ARG A 51 -6.34 19.47 6.01
N GLN A 52 -5.94 19.17 7.24
CA GLN A 52 -6.29 17.99 8.04
C GLN A 52 -7.79 17.77 8.14
N ARG A 53 -8.23 16.51 8.24
CA ARG A 53 -9.36 16.14 9.11
C ARG A 53 -9.18 14.74 9.69
N LEU A 54 -8.98 14.74 11.00
CA LEU A 54 -9.03 13.60 11.91
C LEU A 54 -10.47 13.07 11.96
N GLY A 55 -10.70 11.85 11.47
CA GLY A 55 -11.98 11.16 11.50
C GLY A 55 -11.89 9.89 12.35
N LYS A 56 -12.72 9.85 13.39
CA LYS A 56 -12.75 8.86 14.47
C LYS A 56 -13.13 7.46 13.98
N LEU A 57 -12.38 6.45 14.43
CA LEU A 57 -12.68 5.01 14.27
C LEU A 57 -13.64 4.52 15.37
N PRO A 58 -14.64 3.67 15.08
CA PRO A 58 -15.24 2.82 16.07
C PRO A 58 -14.47 1.49 16.17
N VAL A 59 -14.24 1.12 17.42
CA VAL A 59 -13.87 -0.19 17.94
C VAL A 59 -14.77 -1.28 17.37
N VAL A 60 -14.19 -2.39 16.91
CA VAL A 60 -14.58 -3.79 17.16
C VAL A 60 -13.73 -4.68 16.25
N MET A 61 -12.70 -5.31 16.83
CA MET A 61 -12.42 -6.74 16.66
C MET A 61 -11.37 -7.12 17.70
N ARG A 62 -11.81 -7.92 18.67
CA ARG A 62 -11.01 -8.47 19.76
C ARG A 62 -10.95 -9.98 19.56
N SER A 63 -9.84 -10.56 20.03
CA SER A 63 -9.52 -11.99 20.17
C SER A 63 -8.95 -12.69 18.94
N ASN A 64 -7.78 -13.34 18.95
CA ASN A 64 -6.97 -13.90 20.05
C ASN A 64 -5.48 -13.66 19.80
N TRP A 65 -4.83 -12.85 20.61
CA TRP A 65 -3.37 -12.85 20.73
C TRP A 65 -3.04 -13.22 22.17
N ILE A 66 -2.32 -14.33 22.31
CA ILE A 66 -1.92 -14.91 23.58
C ILE A 66 -1.09 -13.86 24.32
N SER A 67 -1.63 -13.34 25.41
CA SER A 67 -0.83 -12.61 26.40
C SER A 67 0.12 -13.62 27.03
N LEU A 68 1.42 -13.53 26.74
CA LEU A 68 2.43 -14.16 27.58
C LEU A 68 2.46 -13.39 28.90
N SER A 69 1.56 -13.78 29.80
CA SER A 69 1.63 -13.40 31.20
C SER A 69 2.91 -14.01 31.77
N VAL A 70 3.84 -13.15 32.18
CA VAL A 70 4.97 -13.52 33.03
C VAL A 70 4.38 -14.00 34.36
N GLY A 71 4.23 -15.32 34.50
CA GLY A 71 3.92 -15.96 35.76
C GLY A 71 5.10 -15.77 36.70
N GLY A 72 4.97 -14.83 37.64
CA GLY A 72 5.88 -14.65 38.74
C GLY A 72 5.85 -15.85 39.68
N GLY A 73 6.71 -16.83 39.42
CA GLY A 73 7.16 -17.76 40.44
C GLY A 73 8.15 -17.05 41.35
N LEU A 74 7.77 -16.83 42.61
CA LEU A 74 8.65 -16.35 43.68
C LEU A 74 9.72 -17.43 43.97
N CYS A 75 10.77 -17.47 43.16
CA CYS A 75 12.02 -18.13 43.55
C CYS A 75 12.83 -17.13 44.37
N SER A 76 13.05 -17.45 45.65
CA SER A 76 13.95 -16.70 46.54
C SER A 76 15.37 -16.76 46.00
N ILE A 77 15.80 -15.73 45.28
CA ILE A 77 17.20 -15.56 44.87
C ILE A 77 17.96 -15.07 46.12
N PRO A 78 19.06 -15.73 46.53
CA PRO A 78 19.88 -15.19 47.60
C PRO A 78 20.38 -13.81 47.17
N PHE A 79 20.07 -12.78 47.98
CA PHE A 79 20.58 -11.42 47.82
C PHE A 79 22.09 -11.43 48.11
N SER A 80 22.84 -12.00 47.19
CA SER A 80 24.26 -11.75 47.07
C SER A 80 24.32 -10.35 46.51
N GLN A 81 24.86 -9.41 47.28
CA GLN A 81 25.20 -8.09 46.80
C GLN A 81 26.25 -8.28 45.69
N GLN A 82 25.76 -8.52 44.47
CA GLN A 82 26.55 -8.64 43.27
C GLN A 82 27.07 -7.22 43.09
N VAL A 83 28.27 -6.97 43.61
CA VAL A 83 29.07 -5.83 43.22
C VAL A 83 28.99 -5.85 41.71
N GLU A 84 28.25 -4.90 41.12
CA GLU A 84 28.27 -4.69 39.68
C GLU A 84 29.74 -4.58 39.37
N ASN A 85 30.30 -5.62 38.74
CA ASN A 85 31.69 -5.58 38.33
C ASN A 85 31.68 -4.48 37.28
N LEU A 86 32.07 -3.26 37.66
CA LEU A 86 32.16 -2.10 36.77
C LEU A 86 33.30 -2.28 35.75
N SER A 87 33.70 -3.52 35.48
CA SER A 87 34.60 -3.83 34.40
C SER A 87 33.95 -3.37 33.10
N HIS A 88 34.79 -2.84 32.21
CA HIS A 88 34.33 -2.41 30.90
C HIS A 88 33.61 -3.54 30.15
N GLU A 89 34.03 -4.79 30.32
CA GLU A 89 33.39 -5.95 29.71
C GLU A 89 31.95 -6.18 30.19
N ALA A 90 31.69 -6.09 31.50
CA ALA A 90 30.32 -6.25 32.03
C ALA A 90 29.41 -5.09 31.60
N LEU A 91 29.94 -3.87 31.56
CA LEU A 91 29.22 -2.70 31.04
C LEU A 91 28.93 -2.85 29.54
N ILE A 92 29.88 -3.36 28.75
CA ILE A 92 29.69 -3.64 27.32
C ILE A 92 28.62 -4.72 27.11
N ARG A 93 28.65 -5.81 27.87
CA ARG A 93 27.59 -6.85 27.82
C ARG A 93 26.22 -6.25 28.10
N ARG A 94 26.08 -5.45 29.15
CA ARG A 94 24.81 -4.79 29.50
C ARG A 94 24.35 -3.83 28.40
N ALA A 95 25.24 -3.02 27.87
CA ALA A 95 24.93 -2.11 26.77
C ALA A 95 24.47 -2.87 25.53
N SER A 96 25.17 -3.95 25.15
CA SER A 96 24.78 -4.80 24.03
C SER A 96 23.40 -5.44 24.23
N SER A 97 23.09 -5.94 25.43
CA SER A 97 21.74 -6.47 25.74
C SER A 97 20.65 -5.41 25.58
N LEU A 98 20.87 -4.20 26.12
CA LEU A 98 19.92 -3.09 26.00
C LEU A 98 19.71 -2.65 24.54
N VAL A 99 20.78 -2.67 23.73
CA VAL A 99 20.72 -2.39 22.29
C VAL A 99 19.89 -3.46 21.59
N THR A 100 20.08 -4.75 21.89
CA THR A 100 19.25 -5.81 21.31
C THR A 100 17.78 -5.72 21.72
N ASP A 101 17.47 -5.40 22.97
CA ASP A 101 16.08 -5.26 23.43
C ASP A 101 15.37 -4.08 22.74
N SER A 102 16.08 -2.97 22.62
CA SER A 102 15.58 -1.78 21.92
C SER A 102 15.40 -2.03 20.42
N ALA A 103 16.35 -2.74 19.80
CA ALA A 103 16.27 -3.13 18.39
C ALA A 103 15.07 -4.06 18.14
N ASN A 104 14.88 -5.09 18.98
CA ASN A 104 13.73 -6.00 18.90
C ASN A 104 12.39 -5.26 19.06
N THR A 105 12.33 -4.28 19.96
CA THR A 105 11.13 -3.43 20.12
C THR A 105 10.86 -2.62 18.86
N TYR A 106 11.90 -2.00 18.29
CA TYR A 106 11.78 -1.20 17.07
C TYR A 106 11.36 -2.07 15.86
N LEU A 107 11.96 -3.25 15.71
CA LEU A 107 11.58 -4.23 14.70
C LEU A 107 10.12 -4.67 14.85
N SER A 108 9.69 -4.98 16.07
CA SER A 108 8.30 -5.40 16.32
C SER A 108 7.31 -4.31 15.92
N GLN A 109 7.57 -3.06 16.29
CA GLN A 109 6.67 -1.94 15.98
C GLN A 109 6.63 -1.61 14.48
N THR A 110 7.79 -1.62 13.81
CA THR A 110 7.84 -1.35 12.37
C THR A 110 7.26 -2.51 11.55
N THR A 111 7.43 -3.75 12.01
CA THR A 111 6.80 -4.94 11.40
C THR A 111 5.28 -4.82 11.50
N LEU A 112 4.75 -4.51 12.69
CA LEU A 112 3.31 -4.33 12.88
C LEU A 112 2.76 -3.21 11.99
N ALA A 113 3.40 -2.05 11.99
CA ALA A 113 2.97 -0.91 11.16
C ALA A 113 2.97 -1.25 9.66
N LEU A 114 3.97 -1.99 9.18
CA LEU A 114 4.04 -2.44 7.79
C LEU A 114 2.94 -3.45 7.47
N VAL A 115 2.75 -4.47 8.30
CA VAL A 115 1.69 -5.48 8.16
C VAL A 115 0.30 -4.84 8.13
N ASP A 116 0.04 -3.89 9.03
CA ASP A 116 -1.22 -3.15 9.07
C ASP A 116 -1.42 -2.31 7.80
N SER A 117 -0.38 -1.62 7.33
CA SER A 117 -0.45 -0.82 6.10
C SER A 117 -0.71 -1.68 4.86
N LEU A 118 -0.02 -2.83 4.72
CA LEU A 118 -0.24 -3.79 3.64
C LEU A 118 -1.67 -4.36 3.68
N THR A 119 -2.20 -4.61 4.87
CA THR A 119 -3.58 -5.06 5.06
C THR A 119 -4.58 -4.01 4.59
N GLN A 120 -4.37 -2.74 4.96
CA GLN A 120 -5.25 -1.64 4.55
C GLN A 120 -5.17 -1.39 3.05
N TYR A 121 -3.98 -1.45 2.46
CA TYR A 121 -3.78 -1.37 1.03
C TYR A 121 -4.52 -2.47 0.27
N SER A 122 -4.37 -3.74 0.70
CA SER A 122 -5.11 -4.87 0.12
C SER A 122 -6.63 -4.69 0.22
N LYS A 123 -7.14 -4.21 1.36
CA LYS A 123 -8.58 -3.88 1.51
C LYS A 123 -9.03 -2.79 0.53
N ALA A 124 -8.23 -1.75 0.34
CA ALA A 124 -8.54 -0.68 -0.61
C ALA A 124 -8.57 -1.21 -2.06
N LEU A 125 -7.65 -2.09 -2.43
CA LEU A 125 -7.63 -2.78 -3.73
C LEU A 125 -8.90 -3.63 -3.93
N HIS A 126 -9.25 -4.46 -2.96
CA HIS A 126 -10.46 -5.30 -3.05
C HIS A 126 -11.74 -4.47 -3.15
N THR A 127 -11.82 -3.35 -2.44
CA THR A 127 -12.94 -2.40 -2.55
C THR A 127 -13.02 -1.83 -3.97
N LEU A 128 -11.88 -1.41 -4.54
CA LEU A 128 -11.84 -0.91 -5.92
C LEU A 128 -12.27 -1.97 -6.93
N ILE A 129 -11.77 -3.21 -6.80
CA ILE A 129 -12.15 -4.34 -7.66
C ILE A 129 -13.67 -4.57 -7.59
N ALA A 130 -14.24 -4.58 -6.39
CA ALA A 130 -15.66 -4.80 -6.19
C ALA A 130 -16.50 -3.67 -6.83
N LEU A 131 -16.08 -2.42 -6.67
CA LEU A 131 -16.73 -1.27 -7.32
C LEU A 131 -16.67 -1.38 -8.84
N GLN A 132 -15.51 -1.69 -9.41
CA GLN A 132 -15.35 -1.86 -10.86
C GLN A 132 -16.24 -2.99 -11.38
N LYS A 133 -16.21 -4.18 -10.77
CA LYS A 133 -17.06 -5.30 -11.19
C LYS A 133 -18.56 -4.96 -11.13
N ARG A 134 -18.99 -4.25 -10.09
CA ARG A 134 -20.39 -3.80 -9.97
C ARG A 134 -20.77 -2.80 -11.05
N TYR A 135 -19.90 -1.82 -11.33
CA TYR A 135 -20.09 -0.88 -12.42
C TYR A 135 -20.24 -1.62 -13.75
N LEU A 136 -19.30 -2.52 -14.05
CA LEU A 136 -19.33 -3.28 -15.29
C LEU A 136 -20.61 -4.12 -15.44
N ASN A 137 -21.12 -4.74 -14.38
CA ASN A 137 -22.38 -5.52 -14.44
C ASN A 137 -23.65 -4.67 -14.66
N SER A 138 -23.50 -3.35 -14.49
CA SER A 138 -24.58 -2.36 -14.62
C SER A 138 -24.47 -1.53 -15.91
N ILE A 139 -23.49 -1.82 -16.77
CA ILE A 139 -23.34 -1.15 -18.08
C ILE A 139 -24.66 -1.24 -18.87
N GLY A 140 -25.06 -0.10 -19.44
CA GLY A 140 -26.31 0.05 -20.20
C GLY A 140 -27.60 0.10 -19.37
N LYS A 141 -27.51 -0.05 -18.04
CA LYS A 141 -28.67 -0.03 -17.12
C LYS A 141 -28.75 1.24 -16.28
N LEU A 142 -27.73 2.09 -16.34
CA LEU A 142 -27.59 3.29 -15.54
C LEU A 142 -27.94 4.53 -16.35
N THR A 143 -28.59 5.50 -15.72
CA THR A 143 -28.72 6.85 -16.29
C THR A 143 -27.35 7.54 -16.29
N PRO A 144 -27.14 8.56 -17.14
CA PRO A 144 -25.88 9.30 -17.17
C PRO A 144 -25.49 9.92 -15.81
N ALA A 145 -26.47 10.37 -15.03
CA ALA A 145 -26.22 10.94 -13.70
C ALA A 145 -25.79 9.88 -12.67
N GLU A 146 -26.41 8.70 -12.70
CA GLU A 146 -26.03 7.58 -11.83
C GLU A 146 -24.63 7.05 -12.18
N GLU A 147 -24.33 6.94 -13.48
CA GLU A 147 -23.02 6.55 -13.96
C GLU A 147 -21.93 7.52 -13.50
N ASP A 148 -22.14 8.84 -13.64
CA ASP A 148 -21.20 9.84 -13.16
C ASP A 148 -20.99 9.75 -11.64
N SER A 149 -22.06 9.56 -10.87
CA SER A 149 -21.95 9.37 -9.42
C SER A 149 -21.12 8.14 -9.03
N ILE A 150 -21.32 7.01 -9.71
CA ILE A 150 -20.54 5.78 -9.46
C ILE A 150 -19.08 6.00 -9.86
N TRP A 151 -18.84 6.69 -10.97
CA TRP A 151 -17.50 7.00 -11.44
C TRP A 151 -16.71 7.87 -10.46
N GLN A 152 -17.35 8.88 -9.86
CA GLN A 152 -16.71 9.69 -8.81
C GLN A 152 -16.29 8.86 -7.60
N VAL A 153 -17.11 7.87 -7.19
CA VAL A 153 -16.75 6.93 -6.11
C VAL A 153 -15.55 6.07 -6.50
N ILE A 154 -15.49 5.58 -7.74
CA ILE A 154 -14.34 4.82 -8.25
C ILE A 154 -13.07 5.68 -8.26
N ILE A 155 -13.16 6.93 -8.68
CA ILE A 155 -12.03 7.88 -8.65
C ILE A 155 -11.55 8.07 -7.21
N GLY A 156 -12.46 8.34 -6.27
CA GLY A 156 -12.12 8.49 -4.85
C GLY A 156 -11.42 7.24 -4.30
N GLN A 157 -11.90 6.06 -4.65
CA GLN A 157 -11.28 4.81 -4.23
C GLN A 157 -9.89 4.59 -4.88
N ARG A 158 -9.67 5.05 -6.12
CA ARG A 158 -8.33 5.01 -6.75
C ARG A 158 -7.33 5.90 -6.01
N VAL A 159 -7.76 7.08 -5.56
CA VAL A 159 -6.92 7.96 -4.72
C VAL A 159 -6.59 7.27 -3.39
N GLU A 160 -7.58 6.67 -2.71
CA GLU A 160 -7.35 5.93 -1.48
C GLU A 160 -6.33 4.78 -1.67
N VAL A 161 -6.43 4.01 -2.76
CA VAL A 161 -5.44 2.96 -3.09
C VAL A 161 -4.04 3.54 -3.23
N SER A 162 -3.89 4.68 -3.93
CA SER A 162 -2.61 5.37 -4.08
C SER A 162 -2.04 5.85 -2.75
N ASP A 163 -2.86 6.47 -1.90
CA ASP A 163 -2.44 6.96 -0.58
C ASP A 163 -1.97 5.80 0.32
N ARG A 164 -2.70 4.68 0.33
CA ARG A 164 -2.31 3.48 1.08
C ARG A 164 -1.01 2.86 0.56
N LEU A 165 -0.78 2.88 -0.75
CA LEU A 165 0.48 2.42 -1.33
C LEU A 165 1.66 3.30 -0.89
N GLU A 166 1.48 4.61 -0.80
CA GLU A 166 2.50 5.52 -0.28
C GLU A 166 2.79 5.27 1.20
N GLU A 167 1.77 5.00 2.01
CA GLU A 167 1.95 4.60 3.42
C GLU A 167 2.73 3.29 3.55
N CYS A 168 2.41 2.27 2.75
CA CYS A 168 3.15 1.00 2.69
C CYS A 168 4.64 1.25 2.43
N LYS A 169 4.97 2.03 1.38
CA LYS A 169 6.37 2.35 1.02
C LYS A 169 7.11 3.04 2.17
N ARG A 170 6.44 3.96 2.88
CA ARG A 170 7.02 4.66 4.02
C ARG A 170 7.33 3.68 5.17
N PHE A 171 6.38 2.83 5.54
CA PHE A 171 6.59 1.85 6.61
C PHE A 171 7.59 0.76 6.23
N GLU A 172 7.64 0.38 4.96
CA GLU A 172 8.63 -0.56 4.42
C GLU A 172 10.04 -0.01 4.57
N SER A 173 10.26 1.26 4.25
CA SER A 173 11.56 1.91 4.48
C SER A 173 11.95 1.91 5.96
N ASN A 174 11.00 2.17 6.87
CA ASN A 174 11.27 2.15 8.31
C ASN A 174 11.59 0.73 8.82
N TRP A 175 10.88 -0.27 8.30
CA TRP A 175 11.09 -1.67 8.64
C TRP A 175 12.44 -2.20 8.14
N LEU A 176 12.85 -1.84 6.92
CA LEU A 176 14.20 -2.16 6.41
C LEU A 176 15.29 -1.55 7.29
N ASN A 177 15.10 -0.32 7.77
CA ASN A 177 16.02 0.28 8.73
C ASN A 177 16.04 -0.50 10.06
N ALA A 178 14.89 -0.97 10.54
CA ALA A 178 14.82 -1.78 11.76
C ALA A 178 15.54 -3.14 11.61
N ILE A 179 15.45 -3.78 10.44
CA ILE A 179 16.23 -4.98 10.11
C ILE A 179 17.73 -4.70 10.27
N ASN A 180 18.23 -3.65 9.61
CA ASN A 180 19.66 -3.30 9.68
C ASN A 180 20.12 -3.05 11.12
N VAL A 181 19.31 -2.35 11.92
CA VAL A 181 19.60 -2.12 13.35
C VAL A 181 19.63 -3.43 14.13
N CYS A 182 18.70 -4.36 13.88
CA CYS A 182 18.68 -5.68 14.52
C CYS A 182 19.88 -6.54 14.13
N GLU A 183 20.32 -6.52 12.88
CA GLU A 183 21.51 -7.25 12.42
C GLU A 183 22.77 -6.77 13.15
N LEU A 184 22.98 -5.46 13.19
CA LEU A 184 24.10 -4.85 13.90
C LEU A 184 24.01 -5.07 15.42
N ALA A 185 22.82 -4.99 16.01
CA ALA A 185 22.60 -5.27 17.43
C ALA A 185 22.92 -6.73 17.77
N ALA A 186 22.50 -7.68 16.93
CA ALA A 186 22.80 -9.09 17.11
C ALA A 186 24.30 -9.37 16.99
N GLU A 187 25.01 -8.71 16.09
CA GLU A 187 26.47 -8.81 15.96
C GLU A 187 27.18 -8.22 17.18
N ALA A 188 26.77 -7.05 17.66
CA ALA A 188 27.31 -6.43 18.86
C ALA A 188 27.10 -7.29 20.12
N ALA A 189 25.94 -7.94 20.25
CA ALA A 189 25.67 -8.88 21.32
C ALA A 189 26.54 -10.13 21.25
N TYR A 190 26.75 -10.68 20.04
CA TYR A 190 27.66 -11.82 19.83
C TYR A 190 29.09 -11.46 20.24
N ASN A 191 29.60 -10.32 19.77
CA ASN A 191 30.96 -9.86 20.07
C ASN A 191 31.18 -9.53 21.55
N ALA A 192 30.12 -9.17 22.29
CA ALA A 192 30.18 -8.95 23.73
C ALA A 192 30.09 -10.24 24.57
N GLY A 193 29.87 -11.40 23.95
CA GLY A 193 29.64 -12.66 24.66
C GLY A 193 28.23 -12.75 25.29
N VAL A 194 27.23 -12.20 24.60
CA VAL A 194 25.80 -12.29 24.94
C VAL A 194 25.08 -13.07 23.84
N GLU A 195 25.48 -14.33 23.64
CA GLU A 195 25.05 -15.17 22.52
C GLU A 195 23.54 -15.41 22.52
N ALA A 196 22.93 -15.57 23.71
CA ALA A 196 21.49 -15.75 23.85
C ALA A 196 20.68 -14.56 23.28
N ALA A 197 21.14 -13.33 23.52
CA ALA A 197 20.50 -12.13 22.98
C ALA A 197 20.70 -12.02 21.45
N SER A 198 21.89 -12.39 20.98
CA SER A 198 22.22 -12.45 19.56
C SER A 198 21.33 -13.43 18.80
N ILE A 199 21.20 -14.67 19.30
CA ILE A 199 20.36 -15.73 18.71
C ILE A 199 18.89 -15.30 18.71
N THR A 200 18.38 -14.82 19.85
CA THR A 200 16.99 -14.34 19.96
C THR A 200 16.68 -13.25 18.94
N THR A 201 17.58 -12.26 18.79
CA THR A 201 17.39 -11.15 17.84
C THR A 201 17.37 -11.66 16.38
N ARG A 202 18.24 -12.61 16.02
CA ARG A 202 18.23 -13.22 14.68
C ARG A 202 16.96 -14.01 14.42
N ASN A 203 16.46 -14.76 15.41
CA ASN A 203 15.20 -15.50 15.27
C ASN A 203 14.01 -14.54 15.08
N ASN A 204 13.94 -13.45 15.86
CA ASN A 204 12.91 -12.43 15.71
C ASN A 204 12.93 -11.79 14.32
N LEU A 205 14.12 -11.55 13.77
CA LEU A 205 14.30 -11.03 12.41
C LEU A 205 13.73 -11.98 11.37
N GLN A 206 14.00 -13.29 11.47
CA GLN A 206 13.44 -14.29 10.56
C GLN A 206 11.90 -14.35 10.63
N VAL A 207 11.34 -14.30 11.83
CA VAL A 207 9.87 -14.30 12.02
C VAL A 207 9.25 -13.04 11.39
N ALA A 208 9.83 -11.86 11.67
CA ALA A 208 9.36 -10.60 11.12
C ALA A 208 9.39 -10.59 9.58
N GLN A 209 10.48 -11.06 8.98
CA GLN A 209 10.61 -11.19 7.53
C GLN A 209 9.56 -12.13 6.94
N SER A 210 9.35 -13.30 7.55
CA SER A 210 8.33 -14.25 7.09
C SER A 210 6.92 -13.65 7.13
N GLN A 211 6.59 -12.92 8.20
CA GLN A 211 5.29 -12.27 8.35
C GLN A 211 5.05 -11.20 7.27
N VAL A 212 6.02 -10.32 7.03
CA VAL A 212 5.91 -9.28 6.01
C VAL A 212 5.79 -9.89 4.62
N GLU A 213 6.53 -10.96 4.34
CA GLU A 213 6.49 -11.62 3.03
C GLU A 213 5.12 -12.26 2.73
N GLN A 214 4.50 -12.89 3.74
CA GLN A 214 3.13 -13.40 3.60
C GLN A 214 2.14 -12.28 3.24
N MET A 215 2.24 -11.12 3.88
CA MET A 215 1.36 -9.98 3.62
C MET A 215 1.62 -9.33 2.26
N ARG A 216 2.89 -9.26 1.83
CA ARG A 216 3.24 -8.81 0.47
C ARG A 216 2.61 -9.70 -0.57
N GLN A 217 2.68 -11.02 -0.42
CA GLN A 217 2.10 -11.95 -1.38
C GLN A 217 0.59 -11.75 -1.54
N LEU A 218 -0.14 -11.53 -0.44
CA LEU A 218 -1.58 -11.21 -0.49
C LEU A 218 -1.85 -9.88 -1.21
N SER A 219 -1.03 -8.86 -0.98
CA SER A 219 -1.18 -7.58 -1.68
C SER A 219 -0.91 -7.70 -3.19
N LEU A 220 0.14 -8.44 -3.59
CA LEU A 220 0.46 -8.70 -5.00
C LEU A 220 -0.64 -9.49 -5.72
N GLU A 221 -1.25 -10.45 -5.04
CA GLU A 221 -2.42 -11.16 -5.58
C GLU A 221 -3.59 -10.20 -5.84
N ALA A 222 -3.86 -9.28 -4.91
CA ALA A 222 -4.92 -8.28 -5.09
C ALA A 222 -4.59 -7.30 -6.24
N GLU A 223 -3.33 -6.90 -6.40
CA GLU A 223 -2.88 -6.06 -7.53
C GLU A 223 -3.08 -6.75 -8.87
N ARG A 224 -2.70 -8.03 -8.96
CA ARG A 224 -2.94 -8.85 -10.17
C ARG A 224 -4.43 -8.92 -10.50
N LYS A 225 -5.29 -9.20 -9.52
CA LYS A 225 -6.74 -9.22 -9.69
C LYS A 225 -7.30 -7.87 -10.14
N LEU A 226 -6.74 -6.76 -9.64
CA LEU A 226 -7.09 -5.41 -10.09
C LEU A 226 -6.69 -5.18 -11.55
N ALA A 227 -5.50 -5.62 -11.96
CA ALA A 227 -5.04 -5.52 -13.34
C ALA A 227 -5.94 -6.32 -14.30
N GLU A 228 -6.31 -7.54 -13.94
CA GLU A 228 -7.27 -8.37 -14.67
C GLU A 228 -8.63 -7.67 -14.79
N THR A 229 -9.16 -7.12 -13.68
CA THR A 229 -10.44 -6.40 -13.67
C THR A 229 -10.40 -5.15 -14.55
N LYS A 230 -9.28 -4.42 -14.59
CA LYS A 230 -9.10 -3.27 -15.49
C LYS A 230 -9.04 -3.68 -16.95
N ALA A 231 -8.42 -4.81 -17.28
CA ALA A 231 -8.41 -5.34 -18.64
C ALA A 231 -9.83 -5.73 -19.10
N GLU A 232 -10.59 -6.40 -18.24
CA GLU A 232 -12.01 -6.71 -18.47
C GLU A 232 -12.86 -5.43 -18.65
N GLU A 233 -12.60 -4.39 -17.86
CA GLU A 233 -13.27 -3.08 -17.98
C GLU A 233 -13.06 -2.48 -19.37
N ILE A 234 -11.80 -2.43 -19.84
CA ILE A 234 -11.47 -1.88 -21.16
C ILE A 234 -12.18 -2.66 -22.27
N GLN A 235 -12.12 -4.00 -22.21
CA GLN A 235 -12.75 -4.85 -23.21
C GLN A 235 -14.27 -4.63 -23.27
N ARG A 236 -14.97 -4.69 -22.13
CA ARG A 236 -16.43 -4.57 -22.10
C ARG A 236 -16.91 -3.17 -22.45
N MET A 237 -16.16 -2.14 -22.09
CA MET A 237 -16.48 -0.76 -22.50
C MET A 237 -16.31 -0.56 -24.01
N ALA A 238 -15.29 -1.18 -24.62
CA ALA A 238 -15.09 -1.14 -26.08
C ALA A 238 -16.21 -1.88 -26.83
N GLU A 239 -16.60 -3.08 -26.35
CA GLU A 239 -17.72 -3.84 -26.91
C GLU A 239 -19.04 -3.06 -26.81
N TYR A 240 -19.33 -2.46 -25.65
CA TYR A 240 -20.52 -1.63 -25.45
C TYR A 240 -20.54 -0.37 -26.33
N ALA A 241 -19.40 0.28 -26.52
CA ALA A 241 -19.30 1.43 -27.42
C ALA A 241 -19.58 1.02 -28.87
N SER A 242 -19.02 -0.12 -29.33
CA SER A 242 -19.26 -0.64 -30.67
C SER A 242 -20.71 -1.04 -30.92
N THR A 243 -21.41 -1.62 -29.94
CA THR A 243 -22.84 -1.96 -30.09
C THR A 243 -23.72 -0.72 -30.13
N MET A 244 -23.42 0.31 -29.34
CA MET A 244 -24.12 1.59 -29.37
C MET A 244 -23.95 2.31 -30.71
N ASP A 245 -22.74 2.26 -31.29
CA ASP A 245 -22.43 2.86 -32.58
C ASP A 245 -23.21 2.18 -33.72
N LYS A 246 -23.21 0.84 -33.75
CA LYS A 246 -24.02 0.06 -34.70
C LYS A 246 -25.52 0.36 -34.59
N MET A 247 -26.04 0.46 -33.36
CA MET A 247 -27.45 0.77 -33.13
C MET A 247 -27.81 2.21 -33.55
N ALA A 248 -26.84 3.14 -33.53
CA ALA A 248 -27.03 4.50 -34.04
C ALA A 248 -26.97 4.56 -35.58
N GLU A 249 -26.11 3.76 -36.23
CA GLU A 249 -26.04 3.65 -37.70
C GLU A 249 -27.21 2.88 -38.31
N GLU A 250 -27.80 1.91 -37.59
CA GLU A 250 -28.88 1.05 -38.07
C GLU A 250 -30.28 1.70 -38.00
N VAL A 251 -30.43 2.92 -37.46
CA VAL A 251 -31.66 3.71 -37.60
C VAL A 251 -31.62 4.40 -38.98
N PRO A 252 -32.31 3.90 -40.02
CA PRO A 252 -32.26 4.55 -41.31
C PRO A 252 -33.07 5.84 -41.18
N GLU A 253 -32.40 6.98 -41.34
CA GLU A 253 -33.00 8.32 -41.45
C GLU A 253 -34.00 8.44 -42.63
N ALA A 254 -34.20 7.35 -43.37
CA ALA A 254 -35.07 7.19 -44.53
C ALA A 254 -36.57 6.97 -44.22
N TYR A 255 -37.01 6.85 -42.96
CA TYR A 255 -38.43 6.62 -42.62
C TYR A 255 -39.13 7.75 -41.85
N LEU A 256 -38.54 8.95 -41.73
CA LEU A 256 -39.15 10.10 -41.03
C LEU A 256 -39.58 11.26 -41.93
N ARG A 257 -39.83 11.00 -43.22
CA ARG A 257 -40.57 11.95 -44.08
C ARG A 257 -41.46 11.21 -45.06
N GLU A 258 -42.68 10.89 -44.65
CA GLU A 258 -43.81 10.81 -45.57
C GLU A 258 -45.02 11.51 -44.93
N ASP A 259 -45.46 12.55 -45.65
CA ASP A 259 -46.68 13.40 -45.63
C ASP A 259 -47.19 14.11 -44.37
#